data_AF-A0A497PQU5-F1
#
_entry.id   AF-A0A497PQU5-F1
#
_cell.length_a   1.000
_cell.length_b   1.000
_cell.length_c   1.000
_cell.angle_alpha   90.00
_cell.angle_beta   90.00
_cell.angle_gamma   90.00
#
_symmetry.space_group_name_H-M   'P 1'
#
loop_
_entity.id
_entity.type
_entity.pdbx_description
1 polymer ?
#
loop_
_entity_poly.entity_id
_entity_poly.type
_entity_poly.pdbx_seq_one_letter_code
_entity_poly.pdbx_strand_id
1 'polypeptide(L)'
;MEILYLIPGAGMPRDELNRRAEIANMVSGPNVKITVEEVGEGPLSIESSIEEYMSVGPMLERMLDIRERGNFDAVIIGCAGDPGLRPARELLDIPVIGPAESSYLFASMVADRFSIVSTLQAGEESEDGVRLRVSGCCQKP
;
A
#
# COMPACT_ATOMS: atom_id res chain seq x y z
N MET A 1 -9.70 -5.71 -17.31
CA MET A 1 -9.67 -4.84 -16.13
C MET A 1 -8.23 -4.43 -15.91
N GLU A 2 -7.95 -3.14 -15.96
CA GLU A 2 -6.63 -2.55 -15.73
C GLU A 2 -6.56 -2.03 -14.30
N ILE A 3 -5.66 -2.59 -13.50
CA ILE A 3 -5.44 -2.20 -12.11
C ILE A 3 -4.05 -1.58 -11.99
N LEU A 4 -3.96 -0.45 -11.31
CA LEU A 4 -2.68 0.14 -10.96
C LEU A 4 -2.29 -0.23 -9.53
N TYR A 5 -1.10 -0.79 -9.34
CA TYR A 5 -0.42 -0.89 -8.06
C TYR A 5 0.56 0.28 -7.97
N LEU A 6 0.25 1.28 -7.14
CA LEU A 6 0.97 2.54 -7.10
C LEU A 6 1.80 2.66 -5.81
N ILE A 7 3.12 2.68 -5.96
CA ILE A 7 4.07 2.73 -4.85
C ILE A 7 4.27 4.19 -4.38
N PRO A 8 4.06 4.48 -3.08
CA PRO A 8 4.24 5.80 -2.50
C PRO A 8 5.71 6.09 -2.19
N GLY A 9 6.47 6.51 -3.20
CA GLY A 9 7.87 6.88 -3.05
C GLY A 9 8.60 7.01 -4.39
N ALA A 10 9.92 7.02 -4.31
CA ALA A 10 10.79 7.17 -5.46
C ALA A 10 12.03 6.25 -5.36
N GLY A 11 12.64 5.98 -6.50
CA GLY A 11 13.96 5.34 -6.56
C GLY A 11 13.92 3.82 -6.49
N MET A 12 12.76 3.20 -6.73
CA MET A 12 12.67 1.75 -6.81
C MET A 12 13.42 1.21 -8.04
N PRO A 13 14.29 0.20 -7.88
CA PRO A 13 14.92 -0.46 -9.02
C PRO A 13 13.90 -1.04 -9.99
N ARG A 14 14.16 -0.91 -11.29
CA ARG A 14 13.22 -1.36 -12.35
C ARG A 14 12.97 -2.87 -12.30
N ASP A 15 13.97 -3.64 -11.95
CA ASP A 15 13.86 -5.09 -11.75
C ASP A 15 12.93 -5.43 -10.58
N GLU A 16 12.92 -4.64 -9.51
CA GLU A 16 11.97 -4.83 -8.40
C GLU A 16 10.53 -4.45 -8.81
N LEU A 17 10.34 -3.37 -9.58
CA LEU A 17 9.02 -3.03 -10.15
C LEU A 17 8.49 -4.17 -11.04
N ASN A 18 9.35 -4.71 -11.91
CA ASN A 18 9.00 -5.82 -12.79
C ASN A 18 8.67 -7.09 -11.99
N ARG A 19 9.48 -7.42 -10.98
CA ARG A 19 9.26 -8.58 -10.11
C ARG A 19 7.90 -8.50 -9.39
N ARG A 20 7.54 -7.31 -8.87
CA ARG A 20 6.22 -7.08 -8.26
C ARG A 20 5.09 -7.25 -9.27
N ALA A 21 5.26 -6.72 -10.48
CA ALA A 21 4.26 -6.86 -11.54
C ALA A 21 4.07 -8.32 -11.95
N GLU A 22 5.14 -9.09 -12.12
CA GLU A 22 5.08 -10.52 -12.42
C GLU A 22 4.30 -11.29 -11.35
N ILE A 23 4.63 -11.09 -10.07
CA ILE A 23 3.93 -11.76 -8.96
C ILE A 23 2.46 -11.36 -8.92
N ALA A 24 2.16 -10.06 -9.04
CA ALA A 24 0.78 -9.56 -8.98
C ALA A 24 -0.09 -10.15 -10.11
N ASN A 25 0.45 -10.21 -11.33
CA ASN A 25 -0.27 -10.80 -12.48
C ASN A 25 -0.36 -12.33 -12.40
N MET A 26 0.56 -13.00 -11.71
CA MET A 26 0.49 -14.46 -11.51
C MET A 26 -0.71 -14.88 -10.66
N VAL A 27 -1.13 -14.02 -9.72
CA VAL A 27 -2.25 -14.28 -8.80
C VAL A 27 -3.55 -13.57 -9.20
N SER A 28 -3.55 -12.84 -10.32
CA SER A 28 -4.73 -12.12 -10.80
C SER A 28 -5.69 -13.03 -11.56
N GLY A 29 -6.98 -12.65 -11.60
CA GLY A 29 -8.00 -13.40 -12.33
C GLY A 29 -7.85 -13.30 -13.85
N PRO A 30 -8.50 -14.19 -14.62
CA PRO A 30 -8.51 -14.09 -16.07
C PRO A 30 -9.07 -12.72 -16.49
N ASN A 31 -8.37 -12.01 -17.37
CA ASN A 31 -8.68 -10.66 -17.85
C ASN A 31 -8.41 -9.50 -16.87
N VAL A 32 -7.62 -9.74 -15.81
CA VAL A 32 -7.08 -8.68 -14.95
C VAL A 32 -5.61 -8.47 -15.28
N LYS A 33 -5.25 -7.24 -15.62
CA LYS A 33 -3.86 -6.81 -15.81
C LYS A 33 -3.48 -5.82 -14.74
N ILE A 34 -2.38 -6.11 -14.04
CA ILE A 34 -1.85 -5.25 -12.98
C ILE A 34 -0.59 -4.56 -13.49
N THR A 35 -0.59 -3.23 -13.46
CA THR A 35 0.59 -2.41 -13.75
C THR A 35 1.17 -1.92 -12.42
N VAL A 36 2.50 -2.01 -12.26
CA VAL A 36 3.19 -1.53 -11.06
C VAL A 36 3.97 -0.27 -11.43
N GLU A 37 3.69 0.83 -10.75
CA GLU A 37 4.38 2.11 -10.92
C GLU A 37 4.76 2.68 -9.55
N GLU A 38 5.78 3.52 -9.52
CA GLU A 38 6.04 4.43 -8.40
C GLU A 38 5.62 5.85 -8.78
N VAL A 39 5.32 6.67 -7.78
CA VAL A 39 4.96 8.08 -8.01
C VAL A 39 6.14 8.93 -8.47
N GLY A 40 7.37 8.52 -8.15
CA GLY A 40 8.61 9.19 -8.57
C GLY A 40 9.05 10.34 -7.67
N GLU A 41 8.28 10.67 -6.63
CA GLU A 41 8.62 11.64 -5.59
C GLU A 41 8.23 11.10 -4.20
N GLY A 42 9.00 11.44 -3.18
CA GLY A 42 8.80 10.97 -1.80
C GLY A 42 10.01 10.20 -1.26
N PRO A 43 9.85 9.54 -0.11
CA PRO A 43 10.95 8.82 0.53
C PRO A 43 11.32 7.53 -0.24
N LEU A 44 12.54 7.03 -0.01
CA LEU A 44 12.99 5.73 -0.56
C LEU A 44 12.32 4.55 0.15
N SER A 45 11.96 4.73 1.41
CA SER A 45 11.27 3.79 2.29
C SER A 45 10.42 4.58 3.28
N ILE A 46 9.26 4.07 3.66
CA ILE A 46 8.40 4.70 4.68
C ILE A 46 8.67 3.99 6.01
N GLU A 47 9.48 4.61 6.85
CA GLU A 47 9.96 4.03 8.11
C GLU A 47 9.66 4.89 9.34
N SER A 48 8.96 6.00 9.12
CA SER A 48 8.55 6.95 10.15
C SER A 48 7.26 7.66 9.77
N SER A 49 6.58 8.20 10.77
CA SER A 49 5.36 9.00 10.59
C SER A 49 5.59 10.19 9.63
N ILE A 50 6.76 10.83 9.69
CA ILE A 50 7.10 11.95 8.80
C ILE A 50 7.20 11.48 7.34
N GLU A 51 7.87 10.36 7.08
CA GLU A 51 7.99 9.80 5.74
C GLU A 51 6.64 9.37 5.18
N GLU A 52 5.76 8.85 6.04
CA GLU A 52 4.39 8.54 5.67
C GLU A 52 3.67 9.79 5.15
N TYR A 53 3.65 10.87 5.95
CA TYR A 53 3.04 12.14 5.53
C TYR A 53 3.66 12.72 4.26
N MET A 54 4.99 12.63 4.10
CA MET A 54 5.69 13.09 2.90
C MET A 54 5.29 12.30 1.65
N SER A 55 4.90 11.04 1.79
CA SER A 55 4.49 10.19 0.67
C SER A 55 3.07 10.48 0.16
N VAL A 56 2.19 11.05 1.00
CA VAL A 56 0.77 11.24 0.69
C VAL A 56 0.55 12.29 -0.40
N GLY A 57 1.27 13.42 -0.35
CA GLY A 57 1.13 14.49 -1.35
C GLY A 57 1.38 14.00 -2.79
N PRO A 58 2.59 13.45 -3.08
CA PRO A 58 2.90 12.89 -4.40
C PRO A 58 1.95 11.80 -4.87
N MET A 59 1.46 10.95 -3.95
CA MET A 59 0.43 9.95 -4.25
C MET A 59 -0.86 10.58 -4.74
N LEU A 60 -1.39 11.58 -4.03
CA LEU A 60 -2.64 12.24 -4.41
C LEU A 60 -2.48 13.02 -5.72
N GLU A 61 -1.33 13.65 -5.96
CA GLU A 61 -1.03 14.29 -7.25
C GLU A 61 -1.05 13.27 -8.41
N ARG A 62 -0.41 12.11 -8.23
CA ARG A 62 -0.44 11.05 -9.24
C ARG A 62 -1.85 10.49 -9.45
N MET A 63 -2.67 10.43 -8.40
CA MET A 63 -4.07 10.00 -8.49
C MET A 63 -4.96 11.02 -9.22
N LEU A 64 -4.69 12.33 -9.09
CA LEU A 64 -5.36 13.35 -9.91
C LEU A 64 -5.11 13.12 -11.39
N ASP A 65 -3.87 12.86 -11.79
CA ASP A 65 -3.53 12.53 -13.18
C ASP A 65 -4.27 11.28 -13.68
N ILE A 66 -4.38 10.25 -12.82
CA ILE A 66 -5.09 9.01 -13.15
C ILE A 66 -6.58 9.27 -13.38
N ARG A 67 -7.20 10.08 -12.52
CA ARG A 67 -8.60 10.48 -12.66
C ARG A 67 -8.86 11.19 -13.98
N GLU A 68 -7.98 12.12 -14.36
CA GLU A 68 -8.11 12.87 -15.62
C GLU A 68 -7.92 12.00 -16.86
N ARG A 69 -7.02 11.01 -16.79
CA ARG A 69 -6.73 10.11 -17.92
C ARG A 69 -7.74 8.98 -18.08
N GLY A 70 -8.37 8.53 -16.99
CA GLY A 70 -9.39 7.48 -16.98
C GLY A 70 -8.89 6.12 -17.49
N ASN A 71 -7.64 5.76 -17.21
CA ASN A 71 -6.97 4.60 -17.79
C ASN A 71 -6.91 3.36 -16.87
N PHE A 72 -7.46 3.42 -15.66
CA PHE A 72 -7.48 2.31 -14.70
C PHE A 72 -8.88 2.12 -14.12
N ASP A 73 -9.24 0.87 -13.86
CA ASP A 73 -10.51 0.45 -13.26
C ASP A 73 -10.43 0.43 -11.72
N ALA A 74 -9.24 0.32 -11.14
CA ALA A 74 -8.98 0.34 -9.70
C ALA A 74 -7.50 0.68 -9.40
N VAL A 75 -7.24 1.13 -8.17
CA VAL A 75 -5.90 1.42 -7.65
C VAL A 75 -5.63 0.65 -6.35
N ILE A 76 -4.43 0.09 -6.24
CA ILE A 76 -3.88 -0.53 -5.02
C ILE A 76 -2.75 0.38 -4.53
N ILE A 77 -2.79 0.75 -3.26
CA ILE A 77 -1.69 1.49 -2.62
C ILE A 77 -0.53 0.53 -2.36
N GLY A 78 0.65 0.86 -2.85
CA GLY A 78 1.81 -0.02 -2.88
C GLY A 78 2.64 -0.06 -1.59
N CYS A 79 2.01 0.15 -0.44
CA CYS A 79 2.63 0.14 0.88
C CYS A 79 1.74 -0.59 1.89
N ALA A 80 2.35 -1.33 2.82
CA ALA A 80 1.65 -2.14 3.82
C ALA A 80 0.98 -1.32 4.94
N GLY A 81 1.17 0.00 4.97
CA GLY A 81 0.54 0.92 5.93
C GLY A 81 -0.59 1.77 5.33
N ASP A 82 -0.93 1.60 4.05
CA ASP A 82 -2.02 2.32 3.38
C ASP A 82 -1.98 3.87 3.46
N PRO A 83 -0.81 4.53 3.24
CA PRO A 83 -0.69 5.98 3.36
C PRO A 83 -1.65 6.70 2.41
N GLY A 84 -2.46 7.61 2.97
CA GLY A 84 -3.40 8.41 2.17
C GLY A 84 -4.61 7.65 1.62
N LEU A 85 -4.93 6.45 2.12
CA LEU A 85 -6.06 5.65 1.62
C LEU A 85 -7.40 6.40 1.65
N ARG A 86 -7.71 7.08 2.75
CA ARG A 86 -8.96 7.83 2.88
C ARG A 86 -9.07 8.99 1.87
N PRO A 87 -8.12 9.95 1.80
CA PRO A 87 -8.18 11.00 0.81
C PRO A 87 -8.11 10.47 -0.64
N ALA A 88 -7.42 9.36 -0.89
CA ALA A 88 -7.43 8.72 -2.21
C ALA A 88 -8.83 8.26 -2.64
N ARG A 89 -9.62 7.70 -1.70
CA ARG A 89 -11.02 7.31 -1.94
C ARG A 89 -11.96 8.51 -2.10
N GLU A 90 -11.64 9.65 -1.50
CA GLU A 90 -12.38 10.90 -1.73
C GLU A 90 -12.07 11.48 -3.12
N LEU A 91 -10.84 11.27 -3.59
CA LEU A 91 -10.33 11.85 -4.83
C LEU A 91 -10.78 11.11 -6.09
N LEU A 92 -10.79 9.77 -6.04
CA LEU A 92 -11.02 8.88 -7.19
C LEU A 92 -12.45 8.32 -7.22
N ASP A 93 -13.03 8.28 -8.42
CA ASP A 93 -14.34 7.64 -8.67
C ASP A 93 -14.25 6.11 -8.87
N ILE A 94 -13.04 5.54 -8.74
CA ILE A 94 -12.74 4.11 -8.88
C ILE A 94 -12.29 3.52 -7.54
N PRO A 95 -12.43 2.19 -7.32
CA PRO A 95 -12.00 1.55 -6.08
C PRO A 95 -10.52 1.79 -5.77
N VAL A 96 -10.25 2.22 -4.54
CA VAL A 96 -8.89 2.31 -3.97
C VAL A 96 -8.76 1.31 -2.83
N ILE A 97 -7.79 0.40 -2.96
CA ILE A 97 -7.57 -0.71 -2.04
C ILE A 97 -6.25 -0.52 -1.30
N GLY A 98 -6.32 -0.61 0.02
CA GLY A 98 -5.16 -0.66 0.90
C GLY A 98 -4.78 -2.10 1.24
N PRO A 99 -3.53 -2.54 1.01
CA PRO A 99 -3.05 -3.84 1.47
C PRO A 99 -3.22 -4.11 2.96
N ALA A 100 -3.07 -3.10 3.83
CA ALA A 100 -3.23 -3.28 5.28
C ALA A 100 -4.69 -3.60 5.62
N GLU A 101 -5.61 -2.70 5.26
CA GLU A 101 -7.05 -2.82 5.51
C GLU A 101 -7.59 -4.15 4.95
N SER A 102 -7.26 -4.47 3.69
CA SER A 102 -7.71 -5.71 3.05
C SER A 102 -7.14 -6.98 3.71
N SER A 103 -5.87 -6.96 4.12
CA SER A 103 -5.25 -8.09 4.83
C SER A 103 -5.87 -8.30 6.21
N TYR A 104 -6.16 -7.23 6.96
CA TYR A 104 -6.76 -7.34 8.29
C TYR A 104 -8.19 -7.87 8.20
N LEU A 105 -8.97 -7.38 7.23
CA LEU A 105 -10.32 -7.89 6.97
C LEU A 105 -10.28 -9.37 6.60
N PHE A 106 -9.38 -9.77 5.70
CA PHE A 106 -9.24 -11.17 5.30
C PHE A 106 -8.82 -12.06 6.48
N ALA A 107 -7.82 -11.66 7.26
CA ALA A 107 -7.35 -12.41 8.42
C ALA A 107 -8.46 -12.58 9.47
N SER A 108 -9.27 -11.55 9.68
CA SER A 108 -10.42 -11.58 10.60
C SER A 108 -11.53 -12.55 10.17
N MET A 109 -11.63 -12.86 8.87
CA MET A 109 -12.59 -13.85 8.37
C MET A 109 -12.13 -15.30 8.54
N VAL A 110 -10.82 -15.54 8.64
CA VAL A 110 -10.24 -16.90 8.58
C VAL A 110 -9.58 -17.35 9.88
N ALA A 111 -9.39 -16.46 10.85
CA ALA A 111 -8.74 -16.77 12.13
C ALA A 111 -9.34 -16.00 13.30
N ASP A 112 -9.41 -16.65 14.47
CA ASP A 112 -9.83 -16.01 15.72
C ASP A 112 -8.83 -14.94 16.20
N ARG A 113 -7.55 -15.11 15.83
CA ARG A 113 -6.44 -14.19 16.14
C ARG A 113 -5.43 -14.23 15.02
N PHE A 114 -4.87 -13.08 14.68
CA PHE A 114 -3.75 -12.96 13.75
C PHE A 114 -2.69 -11.99 14.31
N SER A 115 -1.53 -11.96 13.68
CA SER A 115 -0.42 -11.07 14.04
C SER A 115 0.18 -10.48 12.78
N ILE A 116 0.71 -9.27 12.90
CA ILE A 116 1.36 -8.55 11.81
C ILE A 116 2.87 -8.63 12.05
N VAL A 117 3.60 -9.01 11.01
CA VAL A 117 5.07 -9.00 11.00
C VAL A 117 5.49 -7.89 10.05
N SER A 118 6.17 -6.88 10.58
CA SER A 118 6.70 -5.74 9.83
C SER A 118 8.21 -5.64 9.98
N THR A 119 8.86 -4.83 9.13
CA THR A 119 10.32 -4.64 9.09
C THR A 119 10.84 -3.82 10.26
N LEU A 120 10.01 -2.96 10.86
CA LEU A 120 10.37 -2.10 12.00
C LEU A 120 9.69 -2.55 13.29
N GLN A 121 10.27 -2.18 14.43
CA GLN A 121 9.61 -2.35 15.72
C GLN A 121 8.36 -1.49 15.75
N ALA A 122 7.20 -2.11 15.97
CA ALA A 122 5.98 -1.41 16.29
C ALA A 122 6.17 -0.62 17.60
N GLY A 123 6.26 0.70 17.48
CA GLY A 123 6.71 1.58 18.55
C GLY A 123 6.26 3.03 18.44
N GLU A 124 5.46 3.39 17.43
CA GLU A 124 4.58 4.55 17.47
C GLU A 124 3.18 4.02 17.18
N GLU A 125 2.20 4.43 17.99
CA GLU A 125 0.84 3.92 17.97
C GLU A 125 0.29 3.94 16.54
N SER A 126 -0.02 2.78 15.97
CA SER A 126 -0.83 2.73 14.75
C SER A 126 -2.15 3.43 15.06
N GLU A 127 -2.44 4.55 14.38
CA GLU A 127 -3.68 5.33 14.55
C GLU A 127 -4.96 4.49 14.34
N ASP A 128 -4.81 3.26 13.82
CA ASP A 128 -5.87 2.30 13.51
C ASP A 128 -6.65 1.76 14.73
N GLY A 129 -6.25 2.08 15.97
CA GLY A 129 -6.99 1.66 17.18
C GLY A 129 -7.08 0.14 17.39
N VAL A 130 -6.49 -0.66 16.50
CA VAL A 130 -6.31 -2.09 16.66
C VAL A 130 -5.23 -2.26 17.73
N ARG A 131 -5.62 -2.80 18.89
CA ARG A 131 -4.69 -3.14 19.96
C ARG A 131 -3.86 -4.35 19.54
N LEU A 132 -2.89 -4.13 18.66
CA LEU A 132 -1.94 -5.12 18.21
C LEU A 132 -1.14 -5.56 19.43
N ARG A 133 -1.35 -6.80 19.89
CA ARG A 133 -0.41 -7.43 20.81
C ARG A 133 0.83 -7.79 20.00
N VAL A 134 1.75 -6.84 19.95
CA VAL A 134 3.07 -7.03 19.36
C VAL A 134 3.87 -7.86 20.34
N SER A 135 3.92 -9.18 20.14
CA SER A 135 4.95 -10.02 20.74
C SER A 135 6.24 -9.86 19.93
N GLY A 136 7.04 -8.85 20.27
CA GLY A 136 8.33 -8.63 19.63
C GLY A 136 9.29 -9.80 19.88
N CYS A 137 9.75 -10.45 18.81
CA CYS A 137 10.78 -11.50 18.87
C CYS A 137 12.21 -10.97 19.09
N CYS A 138 12.41 -9.66 19.23
CA CYS A 138 13.68 -9.06 19.61
C CYS A 138 13.44 -7.95 20.62
N GLN A 139 13.25 -8.32 21.90
CA GLN A 139 13.61 -7.41 22.98
C GLN A 139 15.14 -7.40 23.02
N LYS A 140 15.76 -6.30 22.56
CA LYS A 140 17.19 -6.06 22.84
C LYS A 140 17.38 -6.01 24.37
N PRO A 141 18.51 -6.55 24.88
CA PRO A 141 18.79 -6.68 26.32
C PRO A 141 18.87 -5.33 27.04
#